data_AF-A0A3D6CC15-F1
#
_entry.id   AF-A0A3D6CC15-F1
#
_cell.length_a   1.000
_cell.length_b   1.000
_cell.length_c   1.000
_cell.angle_alpha   90.00
_cell.angle_beta   90.00
_cell.angle_gamma   90.00
#
_symmetry.space_group_name_H-M   'P 1'
#
loop_
_entity.id
_entity.type
_entity.pdbx_description
1 polymer ?
#
loop_
_entity_poly.entity_id
_entity_poly.type
_entity_poly.pdbx_seq_one_letter_code
_entity_poly.pdbx_strand_id
1 'polypeptide(L)'
;MSFIEKKIEEELPSTRIRSFGKIYRITKRSKVKFWLMGIGLGLIVFLFIPWTQNIRSSGSITTLRQEERPQQVNSVIPGKVVAWYVKEGDFVKAGDTIIQLAEVKEDYFDPELLDRTKEQMTAKELSVENYKQKASAADQQVAALLQARDFKMAQL
;
A
#
# COMPACT_ATOMS: atom_id res chain seq x y z
N MET A 1 -17.15 -53.66 -76.15
CA MET A 1 -17.79 -52.41 -75.69
C MET A 1 -17.06 -51.94 -74.43
N SER A 2 -16.22 -50.92 -74.54
CA SER A 2 -15.49 -50.33 -73.42
C SER A 2 -16.35 -49.21 -72.82
N PHE A 3 -16.83 -49.41 -71.59
CA PHE A 3 -17.62 -48.41 -70.87
C PHE A 3 -16.76 -47.46 -70.01
N ILE A 4 -15.44 -47.66 -70.00
CA ILE A 4 -14.52 -46.97 -69.06
C ILE A 4 -14.02 -45.63 -69.62
N GLU A 5 -14.03 -45.43 -70.93
CA GLU A 5 -13.56 -44.18 -71.56
C GLU A 5 -14.65 -43.12 -71.77
N LYS A 6 -15.92 -43.44 -71.51
CA LYS A 6 -17.00 -42.48 -71.70
C LYS A 6 -16.98 -41.45 -70.56
N LYS A 7 -16.41 -40.26 -70.81
CA LYS A 7 -16.64 -39.08 -69.95
C LYS A 7 -18.10 -38.68 -70.06
N ILE A 8 -18.89 -39.16 -69.09
CA ILE A 8 -20.32 -38.82 -68.92
C ILE A 8 -20.53 -37.29 -68.95
N GLU A 9 -19.51 -36.54 -68.55
CA GLU A 9 -19.38 -35.07 -68.53
C GLU A 9 -19.60 -34.37 -69.87
N GLU A 10 -19.25 -34.97 -71.01
CA GLU A 10 -19.37 -34.34 -72.35
C GLU A 10 -20.76 -34.53 -72.99
N GLU A 11 -21.50 -35.60 -72.65
CA GLU A 11 -22.87 -35.83 -73.15
C GLU A 11 -23.96 -35.12 -72.31
N LEU A 12 -23.57 -34.50 -71.18
CA LEU A 12 -24.45 -33.86 -70.20
C LEU A 12 -25.17 -32.54 -70.61
N PRO A 13 -24.81 -31.75 -71.65
CA PRO A 13 -25.56 -30.53 -71.96
C PRO A 13 -26.99 -30.79 -72.47
N SER A 14 -27.30 -32.04 -72.87
CA SER A 14 -28.58 -32.44 -73.48
C SER A 14 -29.64 -32.92 -72.49
N THR A 15 -29.31 -33.10 -71.20
CA THR A 15 -30.26 -33.63 -70.20
C THR A 15 -30.77 -32.55 -69.25
N ARG A 16 -32.08 -32.58 -68.97
CA ARG A 16 -32.81 -31.59 -68.14
C ARG A 16 -32.37 -31.54 -66.67
N ILE A 17 -31.55 -32.49 -66.22
CA ILE A 17 -31.24 -32.72 -64.80
C ILE A 17 -30.01 -31.90 -64.37
N ARG A 18 -30.26 -30.74 -63.74
CA ARG A 18 -29.23 -29.80 -63.25
C ARG A 18 -28.50 -30.26 -61.96
N SER A 19 -28.88 -31.41 -61.41
CA SER A 19 -28.43 -31.89 -60.11
C SER A 19 -26.95 -32.30 -60.11
N PHE A 20 -26.46 -32.90 -61.19
CA PHE A 20 -25.10 -33.43 -61.28
C PHE A 20 -24.01 -32.34 -61.24
N GLY A 21 -24.25 -31.18 -61.86
CA GLY A 21 -23.35 -30.02 -61.79
C GLY A 21 -23.31 -29.32 -60.41
N LYS A 22 -24.29 -29.56 -59.54
CA LYS A 22 -24.29 -29.05 -58.15
C LYS A 22 -23.62 -30.00 -57.16
N ILE A 23 -23.67 -31.31 -57.41
CA ILE A 23 -23.14 -32.35 -56.51
C ILE A 23 -21.61 -32.37 -56.56
N TYR A 24 -21.04 -32.42 -57.77
CA TYR A 24 -19.60 -32.34 -57.94
C TYR A 24 -19.22 -30.88 -58.15
N ARG A 25 -18.77 -30.22 -57.07
CA ARG A 25 -18.20 -28.86 -57.07
C ARG A 25 -16.86 -28.79 -57.82
N ILE A 26 -16.79 -29.39 -59.01
CA ILE A 26 -15.58 -29.65 -59.80
C ILE A 26 -14.93 -28.35 -60.30
N THR A 27 -15.71 -27.28 -60.46
CA THR A 27 -15.25 -25.95 -60.91
C THR A 27 -14.80 -25.04 -59.77
N LYS A 28 -15.00 -25.42 -58.50
CA LYS A 28 -14.53 -24.61 -57.36
C LYS A 28 -13.07 -24.90 -57.06
N ARG A 29 -12.17 -23.96 -57.37
CA ARG A 29 -10.79 -24.00 -56.89
C ARG A 29 -10.76 -23.94 -55.36
N SER A 30 -10.29 -25.01 -54.73
CA SER A 30 -10.15 -25.09 -53.28
C SER A 30 -9.08 -24.12 -52.78
N LYS A 31 -9.42 -23.31 -51.77
CA LYS A 31 -8.48 -22.40 -51.08
C LYS A 31 -7.79 -23.07 -49.88
N VAL A 32 -8.03 -24.36 -49.66
CA VAL A 32 -7.51 -25.12 -48.50
C VAL A 32 -5.99 -25.04 -48.41
N LYS A 33 -5.27 -25.10 -49.55
CA LYS A 33 -3.79 -24.96 -49.56
C LYS A 33 -3.33 -23.61 -49.00
N PHE A 34 -4.01 -22.52 -49.32
CA PHE A 34 -3.67 -21.19 -48.82
C PHE A 34 -4.00 -21.04 -47.33
N TRP A 35 -5.11 -21.62 -46.88
CA TRP A 35 -5.48 -21.66 -45.46
C TRP A 35 -4.48 -22.50 -44.64
N LEU A 36 -4.09 -23.67 -45.13
CA LEU A 36 -3.11 -24.53 -44.48
C LEU A 36 -1.75 -23.83 -44.38
N MET A 37 -1.32 -23.16 -45.45
CA MET A 37 -0.08 -22.38 -45.46
C MET A 37 -0.14 -21.19 -44.49
N GLY A 38 -1.27 -20.48 -44.42
CA GLY A 38 -1.48 -19.37 -43.49
C GLY A 38 -1.49 -19.80 -42.03
N ILE A 39 -2.17 -20.90 -41.71
CA ILE A 39 -2.19 -21.48 -40.35
C ILE A 39 -0.79 -21.96 -39.96
N GLY A 40 -0.08 -22.64 -40.87
CA GLY A 40 1.29 -23.10 -40.64
C GLY A 40 2.25 -21.94 -40.35
N LEU A 41 2.18 -20.87 -41.14
CA LEU A 41 2.99 -19.68 -40.89
C LEU A 41 2.63 -18.99 -39.57
N GLY A 42 1.35 -18.91 -39.23
CA GLY A 42 0.88 -18.34 -37.97
C GLY A 42 1.42 -19.07 -36.74
N LEU A 43 1.47 -20.41 -36.79
CA LEU A 43 2.05 -21.23 -35.72
C LEU A 43 3.56 -21.00 -35.56
N ILE A 44 4.29 -20.84 -36.67
CA ILE A 44 5.71 -20.51 -36.63
C ILE A 44 5.93 -19.17 -35.93
N VAL A 45 5.17 -18.13 -36.29
CA VAL A 45 5.26 -16.82 -35.64
C VAL A 45 4.90 -16.90 -34.15
N PHE A 46 3.89 -17.69 -33.79
CA PHE A 46 3.47 -17.90 -32.41
C PHE A 46 4.56 -18.52 -31.53
N LEU A 47 5.46 -19.34 -32.10
CA LEU A 47 6.60 -19.92 -31.40
C LEU A 47 7.64 -18.88 -30.95
N PHE A 48 7.76 -17.77 -31.70
CA PHE A 48 8.66 -16.66 -31.38
C PHE A 48 8.03 -15.63 -30.45
N ILE A 49 6.75 -15.79 -30.09
CA ILE A 49 6.14 -15.00 -29.02
C ILE A 49 6.70 -15.55 -27.70
N PRO A 50 7.30 -14.71 -26.84
CA PRO A 50 7.77 -15.14 -25.53
C PRO A 50 6.57 -15.46 -24.64
N TRP A 51 5.98 -16.65 -24.79
CA TRP A 51 4.92 -17.11 -23.92
C TRP A 51 5.50 -17.27 -22.52
N THR A 52 5.12 -16.38 -21.61
CA THR A 52 5.46 -16.49 -20.19
C THR A 52 4.38 -17.28 -19.45
N GLN A 53 4.76 -18.33 -18.73
CA GLN A 53 3.87 -18.97 -17.75
C GLN A 53 4.05 -18.29 -16.38
N ASN A 54 2.99 -17.65 -15.90
CA ASN A 54 2.97 -17.12 -14.53
C ASN A 54 2.61 -18.25 -13.56
N ILE A 55 3.60 -18.82 -12.90
CA ILE A 55 3.40 -19.81 -11.84
C ILE A 55 3.32 -19.06 -10.51
N ARG A 56 2.19 -19.16 -9.82
CA ARG A 56 2.04 -18.63 -8.46
C ARG A 56 2.51 -19.69 -7.47
N SER A 57 3.63 -19.43 -6.79
CA SER A 57 4.11 -20.23 -5.68
C SER A 57 4.00 -19.43 -4.39
N SER A 58 3.53 -20.05 -3.31
CA SER A 58 3.59 -19.48 -1.97
C SER A 58 4.90 -19.91 -1.30
N GLY A 59 5.75 -18.93 -0.98
CA GLY A 59 6.97 -19.12 -0.21
C GLY A 59 7.11 -18.03 0.85
N SER A 60 7.77 -18.34 1.96
CA SER A 60 8.13 -17.33 2.95
C SER A 60 9.42 -16.65 2.51
N ILE A 61 9.37 -15.34 2.28
CA ILE A 61 10.55 -14.52 2.01
C ILE A 61 11.06 -14.05 3.37
N THR A 62 12.18 -14.63 3.82
CA THR A 62 12.92 -14.11 4.98
C THR A 62 14.00 -13.16 4.49
N THR A 63 14.24 -12.06 5.20
CA THR A 63 15.35 -11.14 4.88
C THR A 63 16.68 -11.79 5.25
N LEU A 64 17.75 -11.42 4.53
CA LEU A 64 19.10 -11.94 4.80
C LEU A 64 19.64 -11.43 6.14
N ARG A 65 19.29 -10.19 6.51
CA ARG A 65 19.80 -9.53 7.70
C ARG A 65 18.76 -9.52 8.81
N GLN A 66 19.21 -9.85 10.00
CA GLN A 66 18.41 -9.93 11.22
C GLN A 66 17.78 -8.58 11.61
N GLU A 67 18.46 -7.47 11.32
CA GLU A 67 17.98 -6.10 11.54
C GLU A 67 16.76 -5.70 10.70
N GLU A 68 16.55 -6.37 9.56
CA GLU A 68 15.40 -6.12 8.67
C GLU A 68 14.17 -6.95 9.08
N ARG A 69 14.31 -7.84 10.09
CA ARG A 69 13.22 -8.66 10.60
C ARG A 69 12.52 -7.94 11.76
N PRO A 70 11.19 -7.81 11.75
CA PRO A 70 10.45 -7.34 12.91
C PRO A 70 10.56 -8.38 14.02
N GLN A 71 11.35 -8.09 15.06
CA GLN A 71 11.53 -8.96 16.23
C GLN A 71 10.95 -8.30 17.47
N GLN A 72 10.21 -9.09 18.25
CA GLN A 72 9.76 -8.69 19.58
C GLN A 72 10.85 -9.08 20.57
N VAL A 73 11.74 -8.12 20.89
CA VAL A 73 12.71 -8.30 21.98
C VAL A 73 12.01 -7.93 23.28
N ASN A 74 11.72 -8.92 24.12
CA ASN A 74 11.17 -8.70 25.46
C ASN A 74 12.23 -8.02 26.33
N SER A 75 12.21 -6.69 26.41
CA SER A 75 13.09 -5.92 27.28
C SER A 75 12.31 -5.38 28.47
N VAL A 76 12.96 -5.34 29.64
CA VAL A 76 12.38 -4.79 30.88
C VAL A 76 12.16 -3.28 30.77
N ILE A 77 12.88 -2.61 29.85
CA ILE A 77 12.84 -1.17 29.62
C ILE A 77 12.44 -0.92 28.16
N PRO A 78 11.30 -0.25 27.87
CA PRO A 78 10.92 0.07 26.51
C PRO A 78 11.96 0.99 25.86
N GLY A 79 12.48 0.59 24.70
CA GLY A 79 13.53 1.31 24.00
C GLY A 79 13.64 0.91 22.53
N LYS A 80 14.36 1.71 21.75
CA LYS A 80 14.67 1.44 20.34
C LYS A 80 16.05 0.80 20.22
N VAL A 81 16.17 -0.21 19.37
CA VAL A 81 17.48 -0.77 18.99
C VAL A 81 18.24 0.26 18.17
N VAL A 82 19.40 0.71 18.67
CA VAL A 82 20.28 1.67 18.00
C VAL A 82 21.28 0.95 17.11
N ALA A 83 21.89 -0.12 17.63
CA ALA A 83 22.94 -0.85 16.95
C ALA A 83 22.93 -2.33 17.34
N TRP A 84 23.25 -3.17 16.35
CA TRP A 84 23.56 -4.59 16.54
C TRP A 84 25.08 -4.76 16.47
N TYR A 85 25.68 -5.33 17.51
CA TYR A 85 27.12 -5.57 17.55
C TYR A 85 27.50 -7.01 17.18
N VAL A 86 26.52 -7.92 17.15
CA VAL A 86 26.71 -9.35 16.95
C VAL A 86 25.67 -9.87 15.96
N LYS A 87 26.06 -10.80 15.08
CA LYS A 87 25.18 -11.43 14.10
C LYS A 87 24.69 -12.80 14.59
N GLU A 88 23.60 -13.26 13.99
CA GLU A 88 23.05 -14.59 14.23
C GLU A 88 24.10 -15.67 13.88
N GLY A 89 24.47 -16.49 14.86
CA GLY A 89 25.49 -17.55 14.71
C GLY A 89 26.90 -17.19 15.20
N ASP A 90 27.14 -15.94 15.62
CA ASP A 90 28.42 -15.55 16.21
C ASP A 90 28.58 -16.11 17.63
N PHE A 91 29.81 -16.48 17.99
CA PHE A 91 30.15 -16.99 19.31
C PHE A 91 30.36 -15.83 20.30
N VAL A 92 29.54 -15.76 21.35
CA VAL A 92 29.60 -14.70 22.37
C VAL A 92 30.06 -15.25 23.71
N LYS A 93 30.80 -14.43 24.47
CA LYS A 93 31.21 -14.72 25.86
C LYS A 93 30.39 -13.89 26.84
N ALA A 94 30.35 -14.33 28.10
CA ALA A 94 29.69 -13.58 29.15
C ALA A 94 30.34 -12.20 29.32
N GLY A 95 29.56 -11.14 29.12
CA GLY A 95 30.02 -9.74 29.16
C GLY A 95 30.08 -9.05 27.79
N ASP A 96 29.94 -9.79 26.68
CA ASP A 96 29.90 -9.18 25.35
C ASP A 96 28.59 -8.44 25.11
N THR A 97 28.67 -7.26 24.51
CA THR A 97 27.49 -6.45 24.17
C THR A 97 26.89 -6.98 22.87
N ILE A 98 25.64 -7.44 22.93
CA ILE A 98 24.93 -8.00 21.77
C ILE A 98 24.17 -6.90 21.02
N ILE A 99 23.50 -6.01 21.77
CA ILE A 99 22.59 -4.98 21.26
C ILE A 99 22.78 -3.69 22.08
N GLN A 100 22.74 -2.54 21.41
CA GLN A 100 22.54 -1.24 22.06
C GLN A 100 21.07 -0.85 22.02
N LEU A 101 20.46 -0.70 23.20
CA LEU A 101 19.13 -0.13 23.34
C LEU A 101 19.26 1.34 23.76
N ALA A 102 18.57 2.24 23.07
CA ALA A 102 18.33 3.60 23.56
C ALA A 102 16.93 3.68 24.16
N GLU A 103 16.81 4.37 25.29
CA GLU A 103 15.53 4.70 25.89
C GLU A 103 14.77 5.64 24.95
N VAL A 104 13.52 5.29 24.66
CA VAL A 104 12.59 6.07 23.84
C VAL A 104 11.41 6.39 24.74
N LYS A 105 11.65 7.17 25.79
CA LYS A 105 10.57 7.83 26.51
C LYS A 105 10.26 9.14 25.80
N GLU A 106 9.01 9.32 25.42
CA GLU A 106 8.52 10.53 24.73
C GLU A 106 8.89 11.81 25.48
N ASP A 107 8.94 11.74 26.82
CA ASP A 107 9.32 12.83 27.72
C ASP A 107 10.73 13.42 27.44
N TYR A 108 11.63 12.69 26.78
CA TYR A 108 12.98 13.16 26.44
C TYR A 108 13.15 13.54 24.96
N PHE A 109 12.07 13.50 24.17
CA PHE A 109 12.10 13.92 22.77
C PHE A 109 11.83 15.40 22.55
N ASP A 110 11.48 16.13 23.60
CA ASP A 110 11.36 17.58 23.52
C ASP A 110 12.69 18.24 23.88
N PRO A 111 13.49 18.70 22.90
CA PRO A 111 14.76 19.38 23.16
C PRO A 111 14.56 20.70 23.94
N GLU A 112 13.35 21.26 23.94
CA GLU A 112 12.99 22.53 24.58
C GLU A 112 12.16 22.32 25.85
N LEU A 113 12.11 21.10 26.40
CA LEU A 113 11.31 20.77 27.59
C LEU A 113 11.55 21.74 28.75
N LEU A 114 12.82 22.10 28.99
CA LEU A 114 13.20 23.02 30.07
C LEU A 114 12.67 24.44 29.83
N ASP A 115 12.77 24.93 28.60
CA ASP A 115 12.30 26.27 28.23
C ASP A 115 10.77 26.34 28.30
N ARG A 116 10.07 25.34 27.76
CA ARG A 116 8.60 25.24 27.85
C ARG A 116 8.11 25.13 29.29
N THR A 117 8.82 24.37 30.13
CA THR A 117 8.49 24.27 31.56
C THR A 117 8.64 25.62 32.25
N LYS A 118 9.69 26.38 31.91
CA LYS A 118 9.90 27.74 32.44
C LYS A 118 8.82 28.71 31.96
N GLU A 119 8.39 28.61 30.71
CA GLU A 119 7.27 29.39 30.19
C GLU A 119 5.96 29.07 30.92
N GLN A 120 5.67 27.80 31.15
CA GLN A 120 4.49 27.36 31.90
C GLN A 120 4.52 27.88 33.34
N MET A 121 5.68 27.82 34.00
CA MET A 121 5.88 28.36 35.34
C MET A 121 5.63 29.87 35.38
N THR A 122 6.23 30.62 34.46
CA THR A 122 6.05 32.08 34.34
C THR A 122 4.59 32.45 34.06
N ALA A 123 3.91 31.72 33.16
CA ALA A 123 2.48 31.92 32.88
C ALA A 123 1.61 31.64 34.12
N LYS A 124 2.00 30.67 34.95
CA LYS A 124 1.28 30.35 36.18
C LYS A 124 1.48 31.42 37.26
N GLU A 125 2.69 31.95 37.39
CA GLU A 125 2.98 33.09 38.27
C GLU A 125 2.17 34.33 37.87
N LEU A 126 2.14 34.66 36.58
CA LEU A 126 1.30 35.75 36.04
C LEU A 126 -0.18 35.50 36.31
N SER A 127 -0.65 34.25 36.19
CA SER A 127 -2.04 33.91 36.51
C SER A 127 -2.36 34.19 37.98
N VAL A 128 -1.47 33.81 38.90
CA VAL A 128 -1.63 34.07 40.35
C VAL A 128 -1.70 35.57 40.62
N GLU A 129 -0.81 36.36 40.01
CA GLU A 129 -0.82 37.82 40.17
C GLU A 129 -2.12 38.44 39.63
N ASN A 130 -2.58 38.01 38.47
CA ASN A 130 -3.87 38.44 37.91
C ASN A 130 -5.05 38.12 38.84
N TYR A 131 -5.04 36.97 39.52
CA TYR A 131 -6.08 36.63 40.50
C TYR A 131 -6.03 37.53 41.74
N LYS A 132 -4.84 37.90 42.22
CA LYS A 132 -4.70 38.87 43.32
C LYS A 132 -5.23 40.24 42.92
N GLN A 133 -4.91 40.72 41.73
CA GLN A 133 -5.41 41.99 41.21
C GLN A 133 -6.93 41.97 41.06
N LYS A 134 -7.51 40.87 40.56
CA LYS A 134 -8.96 40.69 40.49
C LYS A 134 -9.63 40.72 41.86
N ALA A 135 -9.03 40.07 42.87
CA ALA A 135 -9.53 40.12 44.23
C ALA A 135 -9.52 41.55 44.79
N SER A 136 -8.41 42.27 44.62
CA SER A 136 -8.30 43.67 45.05
C SER A 136 -9.31 44.58 44.35
N ALA A 137 -9.54 44.40 43.05
CA ALA A 137 -10.54 45.16 42.32
C ALA A 137 -11.98 44.86 42.81
N ALA A 138 -12.26 43.59 43.16
CA ALA A 138 -13.53 43.21 43.76
C ALA A 138 -13.72 43.87 45.14
N ASP A 139 -12.69 43.91 45.99
CA ASP A 139 -12.75 44.57 47.29
C ASP A 139 -13.05 46.08 47.14
N GLN A 140 -12.45 46.74 46.15
CA GLN A 140 -12.75 48.14 45.83
C GLN A 140 -14.21 48.33 45.38
N GLN A 141 -14.75 47.41 44.58
CA GLN A 141 -16.16 47.45 44.17
C GLN A 141 -17.09 47.27 45.37
N VAL A 142 -16.77 46.34 46.29
CA VAL A 142 -17.56 46.14 47.52
C VAL A 142 -17.54 47.42 48.38
N ALA A 143 -16.38 48.04 48.56
CA ALA A 143 -16.26 49.29 49.31
C ALA A 143 -17.10 50.42 48.68
N ALA A 144 -17.05 50.57 47.36
CA ALA A 144 -17.86 51.57 46.64
C ALA A 144 -19.37 51.30 46.77
N LEU A 145 -19.80 50.04 46.71
CA LEU A 145 -21.20 49.66 46.90
C LEU A 145 -21.69 49.94 48.33
N LEU A 146 -20.86 49.69 49.34
CA LEU A 146 -21.19 50.00 50.74
C LEU A 146 -21.32 51.51 50.96
N GLN A 147 -20.40 52.32 50.42
CA GLN A 147 -20.51 53.78 50.47
C GLN A 147 -21.76 54.29 49.75
N ALA A 148 -22.07 53.76 48.56
CA ALA A 148 -23.27 54.11 47.81
C ALA A 148 -24.56 53.77 48.57
N ARG A 149 -24.58 52.61 49.26
CA ARG A 149 -25.68 52.22 50.15
C ARG A 149 -25.85 53.24 51.27
N ASP A 150 -24.77 53.61 51.95
CA ASP A 150 -24.82 54.54 53.08
C ASP A 150 -25.30 55.93 52.66
N PHE A 151 -24.80 56.44 51.53
CA PHE A 151 -25.31 57.70 50.95
C PHE A 151 -26.79 57.63 50.61
N LYS A 152 -27.31 56.47 50.17
CA LYS A 152 -28.75 56.31 49.94
C LYS A 152 -29.58 56.27 51.20
N MET A 153 -29.09 55.66 52.27
CA MET A 153 -29.79 55.68 53.56
C MET A 153 -29.85 57.09 54.17
N ALA A 154 -28.81 57.90 54.00
CA ALA A 154 -28.77 59.28 54.50
C ALA A 154 -29.65 60.28 53.72
N GLN A 155 -30.14 59.88 52.54
CA GLN A 155 -30.97 60.74 51.67
C GLN A 155 -32.49 60.56 51.92
N LEU A 156 -32.87 59.57 52.73
CA LEU A 156 -34.24 59.29 53.19
C LEU A 156 -34.52 60.01 54.51
#